data_AF-A0AA42CL73-F1
#
_entry.id   AF-A0AA42CL73-F1
#
_cell.length_a   1.000
_cell.length_b   1.000
_cell.length_c   1.000
_cell.angle_alpha   90.00
_cell.angle_beta   90.00
_cell.angle_gamma   90.00
#
_symmetry.space_group_name_H-M   'P 1'
#
loop_
_entity.id
_entity.type
_entity.pdbx_description
1 polymer ?
#
loop_
_entity_poly.entity_id
_entity_poly.type
_entity_poly.pdbx_seq_one_letter_code
_entity_poly.pdbx_strand_id
1 'polypeptide(L)'
;MDMEAIFKGMAEQAAKEAKRAKPLPEAVVMELREAAKRYARVNPFKVGDLVTPTTGANIKGQGDPHVVIGLRQPTYAFDGNPGSHTYGLRIDMRVLQIIDGLTVPFWVESAMFDAWNDPDAPAGHELITLPEMESARG
;
A
#
# COMPACT_ATOMS: atom_id res chain seq x y z
N MET A 1 -31.50 31.06 -17.53
CA MET A 1 -30.92 30.03 -16.67
C MET A 1 -30.96 28.74 -17.45
N ASP A 2 -29.80 28.14 -17.67
CA ASP A 2 -29.66 26.91 -18.44
C ASP A 2 -29.95 25.70 -17.53
N MET A 3 -30.94 24.88 -17.92
CA MET A 3 -31.31 23.67 -17.17
C MET A 3 -30.18 22.65 -17.12
N GLU A 4 -29.33 22.59 -18.15
CA GLU A 4 -28.22 21.63 -18.24
C GLU A 4 -27.14 21.93 -17.17
N ALA A 5 -26.84 23.21 -16.96
CA ALA A 5 -25.93 23.65 -15.91
C ALA A 5 -26.45 23.34 -14.49
N ILE A 6 -27.78 23.39 -14.29
CA ILE A 6 -28.41 23.06 -13.00
C ILE A 6 -28.29 21.56 -12.70
N PHE A 7 -28.60 20.69 -13.67
CA PHE A 7 -28.47 19.24 -13.49
C PHE A 7 -27.02 18.80 -13.24
N LYS A 8 -26.05 19.40 -13.94
CA LYS A 8 -24.63 19.15 -13.69
C LYS A 8 -24.20 19.53 -12.28
N GLY A 9 -24.64 20.70 -11.79
CA GLY A 9 -24.37 21.15 -10.42
C GLY A 9 -24.96 20.21 -9.36
N MET A 10 -26.19 19.72 -9.57
CA MET A 10 -26.82 18.76 -8.66
C MET A 10 -26.10 17.41 -8.64
N ALA A 11 -25.67 16.90 -9.80
CA ALA A 11 -24.94 15.64 -9.89
C ALA A 11 -23.56 15.72 -9.21
N GLU A 12 -22.83 16.82 -9.40
CA GLU A 12 -21.55 17.06 -8.72
C GLU A 12 -21.71 17.20 -7.20
N GLN A 13 -22.81 17.81 -6.74
CA GLN A 13 -23.11 17.93 -5.32
C GLN A 13 -23.50 16.58 -4.70
N ALA A 14 -24.36 15.80 -5.37
CA ALA A 14 -24.71 14.44 -4.94
C ALA A 14 -23.48 13.52 -4.90
N ALA A 15 -22.57 13.62 -5.86
CA ALA A 15 -21.31 12.87 -5.85
C ALA A 15 -20.38 13.29 -4.69
N LYS A 16 -20.34 14.57 -4.35
CA LYS A 16 -19.59 15.08 -3.18
C LYS A 16 -20.22 14.63 -1.85
N GLU A 17 -21.54 14.61 -1.77
CA GLU A 17 -22.27 14.14 -0.58
C GLU A 17 -22.15 12.63 -0.39
N ALA A 18 -22.24 11.84 -1.47
CA ALA A 18 -21.97 10.40 -1.44
C ALA A 18 -20.53 10.11 -0.97
N LYS A 19 -19.54 10.90 -1.39
CA LYS A 19 -18.15 10.81 -0.90
C LYS A 19 -17.98 11.22 0.57
N ARG A 20 -18.94 11.94 1.16
CA ARG A 20 -18.92 12.37 2.57
C ARG A 20 -19.72 11.46 3.50
N ALA A 21 -20.53 10.55 2.95
CA ALA A 21 -21.26 9.58 3.75
C ALA A 21 -20.25 8.77 4.57
N LYS A 22 -20.38 8.83 5.90
CA LYS A 22 -19.54 8.04 6.79
C LYS A 22 -19.89 6.57 6.58
N PRO A 23 -18.89 5.66 6.50
CA PRO A 23 -19.18 4.24 6.47
C PRO A 23 -19.95 3.83 7.72
N LEU A 24 -20.70 2.73 7.62
CA LEU A 24 -21.39 2.18 8.77
C LEU A 24 -20.37 1.86 9.88
N PRO A 25 -20.64 2.19 11.15
CA PRO A 25 -19.65 2.02 12.23
C PRO A 25 -19.06 0.62 12.32
N GLU A 26 -19.86 -0.42 12.09
CA GLU A 26 -19.43 -1.82 12.11
C GLU A 26 -18.43 -2.16 10.99
N ALA A 27 -18.59 -1.56 9.81
CA ALA A 27 -17.64 -1.73 8.70
C ALA A 27 -16.28 -1.10 9.06
N VAL A 28 -16.30 0.11 9.64
CA VAL A 28 -15.08 0.78 10.14
C VAL A 28 -14.38 -0.07 11.18
N VAL A 29 -15.12 -0.61 12.16
CA VAL A 29 -14.54 -1.46 13.22
C VAL A 29 -13.92 -2.73 12.63
N MET A 30 -14.55 -3.33 11.62
CA MET A 30 -14.01 -4.51 10.95
C MET A 30 -12.69 -4.19 10.23
N GLU A 31 -12.65 -3.11 9.43
CA GLU A 31 -11.44 -2.66 8.74
C GLU A 31 -10.29 -2.36 9.70
N LEU A 32 -10.58 -1.66 10.81
CA LEU A 32 -9.58 -1.35 11.84
C LEU A 32 -9.02 -2.61 12.49
N ARG A 33 -9.86 -3.62 12.74
CA ARG A 33 -9.42 -4.92 13.29
C ARG A 33 -8.55 -5.68 12.29
N GLU A 34 -8.89 -5.66 11.01
CA GLU A 34 -8.06 -6.27 9.97
C GLU A 34 -6.72 -5.59 9.83
N ALA A 35 -6.69 -4.25 9.82
CA ALA A 35 -5.46 -3.47 9.83
C ALA A 35 -4.61 -3.84 11.05
N ALA A 36 -5.18 -3.83 12.26
CA ALA A 36 -4.47 -4.22 13.48
C ALA A 36 -3.87 -5.63 13.39
N LYS A 37 -4.58 -6.60 12.79
CA LYS A 37 -4.05 -7.96 12.54
C LYS A 37 -2.88 -7.95 11.55
N ARG A 38 -2.85 -7.06 10.55
CA ARG A 38 -1.69 -6.93 9.64
C ARG A 38 -0.48 -6.37 10.40
N TYR A 39 -0.66 -5.31 11.18
CA TYR A 39 0.43 -4.70 11.98
C TYR A 39 0.99 -5.65 13.04
N ALA A 40 0.18 -6.55 13.59
CA ALA A 40 0.64 -7.54 14.56
C ALA A 40 1.50 -8.67 13.94
N ARG A 41 1.48 -8.85 12.62
CA ARG A 41 2.22 -9.92 11.94
C ARG A 41 3.69 -9.54 11.77
N VAL A 42 4.56 -10.56 11.83
CA VAL A 42 5.93 -10.50 11.32
C VAL A 42 5.89 -10.32 9.81
N ASN A 43 6.87 -9.63 9.24
CA ASN A 43 7.00 -9.44 7.79
C ASN A 43 6.96 -10.82 7.08
N PRO A 44 5.96 -11.09 6.22
CA PRO A 44 5.80 -12.38 5.56
C PRO A 44 6.58 -12.48 4.23
N PHE A 45 7.18 -11.38 3.76
CA PHE A 45 7.80 -11.28 2.44
C PHE A 45 9.30 -11.60 2.47
N LYS A 46 9.84 -11.91 1.29
CA LYS A 46 11.28 -12.07 1.03
C LYS A 46 11.74 -11.19 -0.13
N VAL A 47 13.06 -11.02 -0.26
CA VAL A 47 13.66 -10.31 -1.41
C VAL A 47 13.27 -11.02 -2.70
N GLY A 48 12.86 -10.24 -3.70
CA GLY A 48 12.37 -10.70 -4.99
C GLY A 48 10.86 -10.90 -5.08
N ASP A 49 10.13 -10.90 -3.96
CA ASP A 49 8.66 -10.97 -4.01
C ASP A 49 8.08 -9.73 -4.70
N LEU A 50 7.03 -9.95 -5.50
CA LEU A 50 6.18 -8.89 -6.03
C LEU A 50 5.06 -8.60 -5.03
N VAL A 51 4.93 -7.33 -4.68
CA VAL A 51 3.98 -6.83 -3.69
C VAL A 51 3.28 -5.60 -4.21
N THR A 52 2.16 -5.24 -3.60
CA THR A 52 1.41 -4.02 -3.93
C THR A 52 0.84 -3.40 -2.67
N PRO A 53 0.74 -2.06 -2.58
CA PRO A 53 0.09 -1.42 -1.45
C PRO A 53 -1.34 -1.95 -1.23
N THR A 54 -1.66 -2.30 0.00
CA THR A 54 -3.00 -2.75 0.38
C THR A 54 -4.03 -1.63 0.23
N THR A 55 -5.29 -1.97 0.00
CA THR A 55 -6.42 -1.04 0.10
C THR A 55 -6.37 -0.27 1.42
N GLY A 56 -6.34 1.07 1.32
CA GLY A 56 -6.30 1.96 2.48
C GLY A 56 -4.91 2.23 3.06
N ALA A 57 -3.84 1.67 2.46
CA ALA A 57 -2.48 2.09 2.78
C ALA A 57 -2.26 3.57 2.41
N ASN A 58 -1.36 4.25 3.13
CA ASN A 58 -0.99 5.64 2.83
C ASN A 58 0.08 5.76 1.72
N ILE A 59 0.31 4.68 0.99
CA ILE A 59 1.26 4.57 -0.11
C ILE A 59 0.46 4.58 -1.42
N LYS A 60 0.90 5.38 -2.40
CA LYS A 60 0.30 5.41 -3.74
C LYS A 60 0.72 4.18 -4.55
N GLY A 61 -0.01 3.88 -5.62
CA GLY A 61 0.29 2.74 -6.50
C GLY A 61 -0.39 1.45 -6.08
N GLN A 62 -1.55 1.52 -5.41
CA GLN A 62 -2.37 0.34 -5.17
C GLN A 62 -2.71 -0.35 -6.49
N GLY A 63 -2.42 -1.64 -6.58
CA GLY A 63 -2.59 -2.45 -7.78
C GLY A 63 -1.34 -2.52 -8.67
N ASP A 64 -0.42 -1.56 -8.53
CA ASP A 64 0.83 -1.56 -9.29
C ASP A 64 1.88 -2.46 -8.62
N PRO A 65 2.69 -3.20 -9.40
CA PRO A 65 3.72 -4.08 -8.87
C PRO A 65 4.88 -3.28 -8.27
N HIS A 66 5.31 -3.70 -7.10
CA HIS A 66 6.54 -3.29 -6.44
C HIS A 66 7.37 -4.55 -6.19
N VAL A 67 8.70 -4.45 -6.28
CA VAL A 67 9.59 -5.59 -5.97
C VAL A 67 10.31 -5.36 -4.66
N VAL A 68 10.30 -6.36 -3.77
CA VAL A 68 11.06 -6.33 -2.52
C VAL A 68 12.55 -6.47 -2.82
N ILE A 69 13.36 -5.51 -2.38
CA ILE A 69 14.82 -5.49 -2.61
C ILE A 69 15.64 -5.57 -1.31
N GLY A 70 15.00 -5.54 -0.15
CA GLY A 70 15.70 -5.65 1.11
C GLY A 70 14.74 -5.85 2.27
N LEU A 71 15.24 -6.52 3.31
CA LEU A 71 14.55 -6.75 4.57
C LEU A 71 15.48 -6.30 5.69
N ARG A 72 14.90 -5.86 6.81
CA ARG A 72 15.67 -5.60 8.03
C ARG A 72 14.87 -5.93 9.27
N GLN A 73 15.58 -5.99 10.40
CA GLN A 73 14.90 -6.01 11.69
C GLN A 73 14.05 -4.74 11.84
N PRO A 74 12.81 -4.85 12.35
CA PRO A 74 11.92 -3.71 12.50
C PRO A 74 12.57 -2.55 13.26
N THR A 75 12.57 -1.38 12.65
CA THR A 75 12.98 -0.13 13.30
C THR A 75 11.82 0.86 13.23
N TYR A 76 11.65 1.67 14.27
CA TYR A 76 10.54 2.61 14.37
C TYR A 76 10.99 4.04 14.00
N ALA A 77 10.25 4.69 13.09
CA ALA A 77 10.53 6.04 12.63
C ALA A 77 10.01 7.09 13.63
N PHE A 78 10.83 7.44 14.63
CA PHE A 78 10.48 8.46 15.64
C PHE A 78 10.99 9.87 15.30
N ASP A 79 11.30 10.11 14.04
CA ASP A 79 11.63 11.44 13.53
C ASP A 79 10.35 12.21 13.14
N GLY A 80 10.30 13.49 13.51
CA GLY A 80 9.19 14.38 13.17
C GLY A 80 8.14 14.56 14.28
N ASN A 81 6.91 14.86 13.87
CA ASN A 81 5.82 15.22 14.78
C ASN A 81 5.11 13.98 15.33
N PRO A 82 5.03 13.77 16.66
CA PRO A 82 4.29 12.67 17.27
C PRO A 82 2.81 12.56 16.89
N GLY A 83 2.19 13.65 16.42
CA GLY A 83 0.83 13.65 15.89
C GLY A 83 0.70 13.24 14.41
N SER A 84 1.81 12.99 13.72
CA SER A 84 1.81 12.53 12.33
C SER A 84 1.56 11.02 12.25
N HIS A 85 0.82 10.58 11.23
CA HIS A 85 0.66 9.16 10.94
C HIS A 85 1.95 8.48 10.49
N THR A 86 3.01 9.25 10.19
CA THR A 86 4.35 8.71 9.84
C THR A 86 5.26 8.53 11.05
N TYR A 87 4.85 9.02 12.22
CA TYR A 87 5.62 8.88 13.44
C TYR A 87 5.33 7.51 14.09
N GLY A 88 6.39 6.79 14.44
CA GLY A 88 6.33 5.45 15.01
C GLY A 88 6.05 4.34 13.99
N LEU A 89 6.19 4.60 12.69
CA LEU A 89 6.02 3.56 11.67
C LEU A 89 7.09 2.46 11.79
N ARG A 90 6.68 1.20 11.61
CA ARG A 90 7.53 0.01 11.72
C ARG A 90 8.21 -0.32 10.39
N ILE A 91 9.34 0.31 10.13
CA ILE A 91 10.06 0.18 8.87
C ILE A 91 10.94 -1.08 8.87
N ASP A 92 10.53 -2.09 8.10
CA ASP A 92 11.13 -3.44 8.06
C ASP A 92 11.37 -3.99 6.63
N MET A 93 10.93 -3.28 5.58
CA MET A 93 11.00 -3.74 4.19
C MET A 93 11.46 -2.62 3.25
N ARG A 94 12.24 -2.95 2.23
CA ARG A 94 12.63 -2.03 1.14
C ARG A 94 12.08 -2.52 -0.18
N VAL A 95 11.42 -1.64 -0.93
CA VAL A 95 10.83 -1.94 -2.23
C VAL A 95 11.38 -1.03 -3.32
N LEU A 96 11.37 -1.50 -4.56
CA LEU A 96 11.47 -0.67 -5.77
C LEU A 96 10.09 -0.56 -6.42
N GLN A 97 9.78 0.64 -6.89
CA GLN A 97 8.62 0.91 -7.73
C GLN A 97 9.01 1.85 -8.88
N ILE A 98 8.19 1.88 -9.93
CA ILE A 98 8.33 2.83 -11.03
C ILE A 98 7.42 4.02 -10.76
N ILE A 99 7.99 5.23 -10.66
CA ILE A 99 7.24 6.49 -10.57
C ILE A 99 7.71 7.38 -11.71
N ASP A 100 6.80 7.79 -12.59
CA ASP A 100 7.08 8.67 -13.73
C ASP A 100 8.27 8.17 -14.60
N GLY A 101 8.36 6.86 -14.80
CA GLY A 101 9.41 6.20 -15.58
C GLY A 101 10.75 6.01 -14.85
N LEU A 102 10.85 6.41 -13.57
CA LEU A 102 12.04 6.25 -12.75
C LEU A 102 11.87 5.10 -11.76
N THR A 103 12.92 4.29 -11.60
CA THR A 103 12.99 3.26 -10.56
C THR A 103 13.41 3.89 -9.23
N VAL A 104 12.51 3.90 -8.25
CA VAL A 104 12.72 4.59 -6.97
C VAL A 104 12.65 3.61 -5.79
N PRO A 105 13.68 3.56 -4.93
CA PRO A 105 13.68 2.73 -3.74
C PRO A 105 13.02 3.42 -2.53
N PHE A 106 12.18 2.69 -1.80
CA PHE A 106 11.57 3.15 -0.54
C PHE A 106 11.75 2.13 0.57
N TRP A 107 12.09 2.61 1.76
CA TRP A 107 11.91 1.85 2.99
C TRP A 107 10.48 2.06 3.49
N VAL A 108 9.79 0.96 3.77
CA VAL A 108 8.34 0.90 4.03
C VAL A 108 8.03 -0.09 5.14
N GLU A 109 6.77 -0.09 5.58
CA GLU A 109 6.23 -1.08 6.51
C GLU A 109 5.62 -2.25 5.72
N SER A 110 6.06 -3.47 6.01
CA SER A 110 5.53 -4.66 5.33
C SER A 110 4.01 -4.83 5.52
N ALA A 111 3.46 -4.35 6.63
CA ALA A 111 2.03 -4.44 6.94
C ALA A 111 1.12 -3.64 5.98
N MET A 112 1.70 -2.74 5.19
CA MET A 112 1.00 -1.93 4.19
C MET A 112 0.94 -2.58 2.80
N PHE A 113 1.44 -3.80 2.65
CA PHE A 113 1.53 -4.49 1.37
C PHE A 113 0.83 -5.84 1.42
N ASP A 114 0.22 -6.20 0.29
CA ASP A 114 -0.20 -7.56 -0.03
C ASP A 114 0.70 -8.13 -1.13
N ALA A 115 0.69 -9.45 -1.30
CA ALA A 115 1.30 -10.07 -2.46
C ALA A 115 0.63 -9.53 -3.74
N TRP A 116 1.42 -9.11 -4.72
CA TRP A 116 0.88 -8.67 -5.99
C TRP A 116 0.52 -9.89 -6.83
N ASN A 117 -0.73 -9.95 -7.25
CA ASN A 117 -1.20 -10.93 -8.22
C ASN A 117 -1.34 -10.20 -9.54
N ASP A 118 -0.62 -10.66 -10.56
CA ASP A 118 -0.74 -10.15 -11.92
C ASP A 118 -2.19 -10.31 -12.40
N PRO A 119 -2.94 -9.22 -12.64
CA PRO A 119 -4.33 -9.30 -13.05
C PRO A 119 -4.49 -9.93 -14.44
N ASP A 120 -3.44 -9.91 -15.26
CA ASP A 120 -3.44 -10.41 -16.64
C ASP A 120 -2.66 -11.72 -16.79
N ALA A 121 -2.10 -12.27 -15.69
CA ALA A 121 -1.38 -13.53 -15.77
C ALA A 121 -2.32 -14.67 -16.21
N PRO A 122 -1.95 -15.45 -17.24
CA PRO A 122 -2.65 -16.68 -17.53
C PRO A 122 -2.52 -17.61 -16.32
N ALA A 123 -3.60 -18.32 -15.99
CA ALA A 123 -3.61 -19.24 -14.87
C ALA A 123 -2.42 -20.22 -14.97
N GLY A 124 -1.47 -20.12 -14.02
CA GLY A 124 -0.30 -21.00 -13.94
C GLY A 124 1.05 -20.37 -14.29
N HIS A 125 1.18 -19.06 -14.43
CA HIS A 125 2.49 -18.44 -14.58
C HIS A 125 3.25 -18.43 -13.22
N GLU A 126 4.31 -19.22 -13.12
CA GLU A 126 5.19 -19.19 -11.95
C GLU A 126 5.91 -17.84 -11.85
N LEU A 127 5.95 -17.28 -10.64
CA LEU A 127 6.73 -16.07 -10.33
C LEU A 127 8.20 -16.32 -10.67
N ILE A 128 8.78 -15.44 -11.48
CA ILE A 128 10.22 -15.45 -11.77
C ILE A 128 10.95 -15.23 -10.45
N THR A 129 11.52 -16.30 -9.91
CA THR A 129 12.40 -16.23 -8.75
C THR A 129 13.68 -15.54 -9.19
N LEU A 130 13.96 -14.35 -8.65
CA LEU A 130 15.29 -13.77 -8.77
C LEU A 130 16.27 -14.75 -8.11
N PRO A 131 17.43 -15.04 -8.74
CA PRO A 131 18.44 -15.88 -8.12
C PRO A 131 18.80 -15.33 -6.75
N GLU A 132 18.97 -16.22 -5.76
CA GLU A 132 19.35 -15.86 -4.38
C GLU A 132 20.55 -14.90 -4.44
N MET A 133 20.29 -13.60 -4.20
CA MET A 133 21.35 -12.63 -4.03
C MET A 133 21.95 -12.88 -2.67
N GLU A 134 22.93 -13.78 -2.62
CA GLU A 134 23.75 -14.03 -1.44
C GLU A 134 24.21 -12.69 -0.87
N SER A 135 23.87 -12.50 0.40
CA SER A 135 24.25 -11.36 1.23
C SER A 135 25.74 -11.08 1.07
N ALA A 136 26.08 -10.04 0.31
CA ALA A 136 27.38 -9.41 0.39
C ALA A 136 27.50 -8.75 1.78
N ARG A 137 27.93 -9.55 2.76
CA ARG A 137 28.45 -9.07 4.03
C ARG A 137 29.82 -8.46 3.76
N GLY A 138 29.87 -7.13 3.71
CA GLY A 138 31.07 -6.32 3.86
C GLY A 138 30.88 -5.41 5.05
#